data_AF-A0A1X1YUX5-F1
#
_entry.id   AF-A0A1X1YUX5-F1
#
_cell.length_a   1.000
_cell.length_b   1.000
_cell.length_c   1.000
_cell.angle_alpha   90.00
_cell.angle_beta   90.00
_cell.angle_gamma   90.00
#
_symmetry.space_group_name_H-M   'P 1'
#
loop_
_entity.id
_entity.type
_entity.pdbx_description
1 polymer ?
#
loop_
_entity_poly.entity_id
_entity_poly.type
_entity_poly.pdbx_seq_one_letter_code
_entity_poly.pdbx_strand_id
1 'polypeptide(L)'
;MARSGVDGDGECGRAVRGVVDRCGRSRGRNGLPGQAAGSLYEAARAAATHPALVTGNRAQLVSLVASNLFGQNAPAIAATEAEYERMWAQDVAAMLNYHVGASSTVARLTSWPRMVQALPGMVGQLVGHAASAVGPSATGVRGINSGLGNDGDCNLGSGNTGSLNFGSGSVGSGNVGSGNTGNTNLGNGNTGNTNLGHGNTGNANLGSGNWS
;
A
#
# COMPACT_ATOMS: atom_id res chain seq x y z
N MET A 1 -27.20 -2.21 -46.62
CA MET A 1 -26.06 -3.06 -46.22
C MET A 1 -25.40 -2.42 -45.00
N ALA A 2 -25.86 -2.78 -43.80
CA ALA A 2 -25.37 -2.21 -42.55
C ALA A 2 -24.23 -3.10 -42.00
N ARG A 3 -23.05 -2.51 -41.80
CA ARG A 3 -21.91 -3.14 -41.12
C ARG A 3 -22.21 -3.14 -39.62
N SER A 4 -22.40 -4.33 -39.03
CA SER A 4 -22.45 -4.52 -37.58
C SER A 4 -21.01 -4.51 -37.06
N GLY A 5 -20.68 -3.48 -36.29
CA GLY A 5 -19.44 -3.39 -35.52
C GLY A 5 -19.48 -4.40 -34.38
N VAL A 6 -18.39 -5.15 -34.24
CA VAL A 6 -18.19 -6.08 -33.13
C VAL A 6 -17.68 -5.25 -31.96
N ASP A 7 -18.58 -4.80 -31.09
CA ASP A 7 -18.22 -4.13 -29.84
C ASP A 7 -17.60 -5.16 -28.88
N GLY A 8 -16.28 -5.30 -28.97
CA GLY A 8 -15.44 -6.20 -28.16
C GLY A 8 -15.29 -5.79 -26.69
N ASP A 9 -16.19 -4.97 -26.16
CA ASP A 9 -16.20 -4.54 -24.75
C ASP A 9 -17.09 -5.45 -23.89
N GLY A 10 -16.88 -6.77 -24.02
CA GLY A 10 -17.55 -7.77 -23.21
C GLY A 10 -17.42 -7.47 -21.71
N GLU A 11 -18.38 -7.93 -20.92
CA GLU A 11 -18.42 -7.75 -19.45
C GLU A 11 -17.09 -8.06 -18.76
N CYS A 12 -16.31 -9.01 -19.29
CA CYS A 12 -14.96 -9.33 -18.84
C CYS A 12 -13.98 -8.15 -18.98
N GLY A 13 -14.01 -7.41 -20.09
CA GLY A 13 -13.19 -6.22 -20.31
C GLY A 13 -13.58 -5.05 -19.39
N ARG A 14 -14.86 -4.95 -19.00
CA ARG A 14 -15.33 -3.97 -17.99
C ARG A 14 -14.90 -4.36 -16.57
N ALA A 15 -14.94 -5.65 -16.24
CA ALA A 15 -14.52 -6.16 -14.94
C ALA A 15 -13.01 -5.94 -14.68
N VAL A 16 -12.16 -6.27 -15.66
CA VAL A 16 -10.70 -6.09 -15.56
C VAL A 16 -10.32 -4.61 -15.44
N ARG A 17 -10.88 -3.73 -16.30
CA ARG A 17 -10.69 -2.28 -16.19
C ARG A 17 -11.15 -1.74 -14.83
N GLY A 18 -12.29 -2.22 -14.33
CA GLY A 18 -12.80 -1.83 -13.01
C GLY A 18 -11.90 -2.23 -11.85
N VAL A 19 -11.24 -3.41 -11.91
CA VAL A 19 -10.27 -3.84 -10.89
C VAL A 19 -8.97 -3.06 -11.00
N VAL A 20 -8.43 -2.88 -12.20
CA VAL A 20 -7.20 -2.09 -12.45
C VAL A 20 -7.40 -0.64 -12.02
N ASP A 21 -8.53 -0.02 -12.33
CA ASP A 21 -8.84 1.35 -11.93
C ASP A 21 -9.05 1.48 -10.41
N ARG A 22 -9.65 0.49 -9.75
CA ARG A 22 -9.76 0.47 -8.29
C ARG A 22 -8.40 0.27 -7.62
N CYS A 23 -7.54 -0.55 -8.20
CA CYS A 23 -6.16 -0.77 -7.74
C CYS A 23 -5.22 0.41 -8.05
N GLY A 24 -5.53 1.20 -9.08
CA GLY A 24 -4.87 2.47 -9.40
C GLY A 24 -5.32 3.60 -8.48
N ARG A 25 -6.63 3.68 -8.18
CA ARG A 25 -7.19 4.65 -7.23
C ARG A 25 -6.78 4.39 -5.78
N SER A 26 -6.53 3.14 -5.38
CA SER A 26 -5.98 2.81 -4.05
C SER A 26 -4.49 3.15 -3.92
N ARG A 27 -3.72 3.09 -5.02
CA ARG A 27 -2.31 3.55 -5.07
C ARG A 27 -2.16 5.06 -5.08
N GLY A 28 -3.12 5.80 -5.65
CA GLY A 28 -3.05 7.26 -5.80
C GLY A 28 -3.49 8.09 -4.59
N ARG A 29 -4.01 7.49 -3.52
CA ARG A 29 -4.56 8.25 -2.37
C ARG A 29 -3.91 7.93 -1.02
N ASN A 30 -3.13 6.86 -0.91
CA ASN A 30 -2.45 6.49 0.33
C ASN A 30 -1.09 5.86 0.00
N GLY A 31 0.00 6.59 0.17
CA GLY A 31 1.33 5.97 0.21
C GLY A 31 1.37 4.88 1.28
N LEU A 32 2.20 3.84 1.09
CA LEU A 32 2.38 2.81 2.11
C LEU A 32 2.78 3.49 3.45
N PRO A 33 2.29 3.01 4.61
CA PRO A 33 2.56 3.64 5.90
C PRO A 33 4.05 3.93 6.17
N GLY A 34 4.95 3.08 5.68
CA GLY A 34 6.40 3.30 5.77
C GLY A 34 6.93 4.48 4.94
N GLN A 35 6.36 4.74 3.75
CA GLN A 35 6.74 5.89 2.94
C GLN A 35 6.25 7.20 3.56
N ALA A 36 5.04 7.19 4.14
CA ALA A 36 4.49 8.33 4.87
C ALA A 36 5.34 8.67 6.12
N ALA A 37 5.71 7.67 6.91
CA ALA A 37 6.59 7.85 8.06
C ALA A 37 7.97 8.40 7.66
N GLY A 38 8.55 7.88 6.55
CA GLY A 38 9.81 8.38 6.00
C GLY A 38 9.75 9.85 5.59
N SER A 39 8.68 10.25 4.89
CA SER A 39 8.51 11.66 4.49
C SER A 39 8.37 12.63 5.68
N LEU A 40 7.73 12.21 6.76
CA LEU A 40 7.57 13.03 7.97
C LEU A 40 8.90 13.18 8.72
N TYR A 41 9.70 12.11 8.78
CA TYR A 41 11.03 12.15 9.36
C TYR A 41 11.96 13.10 8.60
N GLU A 42 12.03 12.98 7.27
CA GLU A 42 12.88 13.86 6.47
C GLU A 42 12.41 15.32 6.51
N ALA A 43 11.10 15.57 6.55
CA ALA A 43 10.55 16.92 6.74
C ALA A 43 10.95 17.52 8.10
N ALA A 44 10.88 16.73 9.18
CA ALA A 44 11.29 17.16 10.51
C ALA A 44 12.81 17.44 10.58
N ARG A 45 13.62 16.56 9.98
CA ARG A 45 15.06 16.71 9.88
C ARG A 45 15.47 17.95 9.08
N ALA A 46 14.76 18.25 8.00
CA ALA A 46 15.01 19.45 7.19
C ALA A 46 14.56 20.74 7.88
N ALA A 47 13.52 20.68 8.73
CA ALA A 47 13.01 21.82 9.48
C ALA A 47 13.81 22.11 10.76
N ALA A 48 14.48 21.11 11.33
CA ALA A 48 15.33 21.27 12.51
C ALA A 48 16.51 22.22 12.24
N THR A 49 16.83 23.01 13.25
CA THR A 49 17.91 23.98 13.25
C THR A 49 19.26 23.28 13.10
N HIS A 50 20.09 23.78 12.18
CA HIS A 50 21.41 23.21 11.98
C HIS A 50 22.34 23.51 13.17
N PRO A 51 23.10 22.53 13.71
CA PRO A 51 23.98 22.75 14.87
C PRO A 51 25.03 23.86 14.72
N ALA A 52 25.43 24.15 13.48
CA ALA A 52 26.36 25.24 13.17
C ALA A 52 25.77 26.63 13.50
N LEU A 53 24.45 26.84 13.33
CA LEU A 53 23.78 28.09 13.67
C LEU A 53 23.77 28.31 15.19
N VAL A 54 23.46 27.25 15.93
CA VAL A 54 23.53 27.27 17.40
C VAL A 54 24.94 27.59 17.86
N THR A 55 25.95 26.90 17.31
CA THR A 55 27.36 27.14 17.66
C THR A 55 27.78 28.58 17.35
N GLY A 56 27.40 29.11 16.19
CA GLY A 56 27.67 30.50 15.80
C GLY A 56 27.02 31.51 16.75
N ASN A 57 25.75 31.32 17.10
CA ASN A 57 25.04 32.15 18.05
C ASN A 57 25.71 32.14 19.44
N ARG A 58 26.09 30.96 19.95
CA ARG A 58 26.78 30.84 21.25
C ARG A 58 28.15 31.52 21.24
N ALA A 59 28.90 31.41 20.13
CA ALA A 59 30.19 32.09 19.98
C ALA A 59 30.03 33.62 19.95
N GLN A 60 29.02 34.13 19.24
CA GLN A 60 28.71 35.55 19.20
C GLN A 60 28.29 36.10 20.57
N LEU A 61 27.45 35.35 21.31
CA LEU A 61 27.04 35.71 22.66
C LEU A 61 28.26 35.88 23.58
N VAL A 62 29.19 34.93 23.57
CA VAL A 62 30.42 34.99 24.36
C VAL A 62 31.25 36.23 24.00
N SER A 63 31.39 36.56 22.72
CA SER A 63 32.13 37.75 22.27
C SER A 63 31.47 39.05 22.73
N LEU A 64 30.14 39.14 22.67
CA LEU A 64 29.39 40.32 23.12
C LEU A 64 29.50 40.52 24.63
N VAL A 65 29.38 39.42 25.40
CA VAL A 65 29.54 39.43 26.86
C VAL A 65 30.95 39.82 27.25
N ALA A 66 31.98 39.25 26.60
CA ALA A 66 33.38 39.56 26.88
C ALA A 66 33.74 41.04 26.63
N SER A 67 33.05 41.70 25.71
CA SER A 67 33.24 43.13 25.40
C SER A 67 32.26 44.06 26.14
N ASN A 68 31.38 43.54 27.00
CA ASN A 68 30.33 44.31 27.67
C ASN A 68 30.81 45.05 28.95
N LEU A 69 31.98 45.67 28.92
CA LEU A 69 32.60 46.26 30.13
C LEU A 69 31.74 47.38 30.75
N PHE A 70 31.05 48.15 29.92
CA PHE A 70 30.21 49.28 30.34
C PHE A 70 28.70 49.03 30.17
N GLY A 71 28.27 47.80 29.88
CA GLY A 71 26.86 47.50 29.64
C GLY A 71 26.32 47.93 28.27
N GLN A 72 27.16 48.53 27.41
CA GLN A 72 26.73 49.05 26.10
C GLN A 72 26.26 47.96 25.12
N ASN A 73 26.72 46.72 25.31
CA ASN A 73 26.32 45.59 24.47
C ASN A 73 25.04 44.91 24.95
N ALA A 74 24.40 45.38 26.03
CA ALA A 74 23.19 44.74 26.57
C ALA A 74 22.07 44.54 25.53
N PRO A 75 21.75 45.51 24.63
CA PRO A 75 20.76 45.28 23.58
C PRO A 75 21.15 44.21 22.57
N ALA A 76 22.44 44.12 22.22
CA ALA A 76 22.95 43.12 21.28
C ALA A 76 22.98 41.70 21.89
N ILE A 77 23.27 41.59 23.18
CA ILE A 77 23.17 40.34 23.95
C ILE A 77 21.72 39.85 23.95
N ALA A 78 20.77 40.70 24.32
CA ALA A 78 19.35 40.36 24.33
C ALA A 78 18.84 39.93 22.94
N ALA A 79 19.29 40.59 21.87
CA ALA A 79 18.95 40.19 20.50
C ALA A 79 19.53 38.81 20.13
N THR A 80 20.77 38.52 20.56
CA THR A 80 21.43 37.23 20.31
C THR A 80 20.74 36.10 21.08
N GLU A 81 20.34 36.35 22.33
CA GLU A 81 19.55 35.42 23.14
C GLU A 81 18.17 35.18 22.52
N ALA A 82 17.49 36.23 22.05
CA ALA A 82 16.20 36.09 21.36
C ALA A 82 16.30 35.23 20.09
N GLU A 83 17.41 35.32 19.35
CA GLU A 83 17.63 34.47 18.18
C GLU A 83 17.86 33.00 18.55
N TYR A 84 18.52 32.73 19.68
CA TYR A 84 18.62 31.38 20.23
C TYR A 84 17.25 30.81 20.59
N GLU A 85 16.39 31.60 21.23
CA GLU A 85 15.03 31.20 21.58
C GLU A 85 14.16 30.93 20.33
N ARG A 86 14.40 31.64 19.23
CA ARG A 86 13.75 31.33 17.93
C ARG A 86 14.18 29.98 17.38
N MET A 87 15.48 29.67 17.42
CA MET A 87 15.99 28.36 17.02
C MET A 87 15.39 27.24 17.89
N TRP A 88 15.31 27.46 19.20
CA TRP A 88 14.66 26.52 20.12
C TRP A 88 13.18 26.30 19.77
N ALA A 89 12.42 27.37 19.55
CA ALA A 89 11.02 27.29 19.18
C ALA A 89 10.79 26.56 17.85
N GLN A 90 11.68 26.78 16.87
CA GLN A 90 11.65 26.09 15.58
C GLN A 90 11.87 24.58 15.72
N ASP A 91 12.84 24.16 16.53
CA ASP A 91 13.10 22.73 16.79
C ASP A 91 11.92 22.06 17.48
N VAL A 92 11.32 22.73 18.47
CA VAL A 92 10.11 22.22 19.15
C VAL A 92 8.96 22.08 18.16
N ALA A 93 8.74 23.07 17.28
CA ALA A 93 7.71 23.00 16.26
C ALA A 93 7.94 21.85 15.25
N ALA A 94 9.18 21.64 14.82
CA ALA A 94 9.56 20.53 13.94
C ALA A 94 9.25 19.17 14.60
N MET A 95 9.61 19.00 15.87
CA MET A 95 9.36 17.76 16.61
C MET A 95 7.88 17.52 16.92
N LEU A 96 7.10 18.57 17.22
CA LEU A 96 5.66 18.46 17.41
C LEU A 96 4.94 18.04 16.12
N ASN A 97 5.31 18.62 14.99
CA ASN A 97 4.76 18.26 13.69
C ASN A 97 5.08 16.81 13.32
N TYR A 98 6.32 16.36 13.57
CA TYR A 98 6.70 14.96 13.43
C TYR A 98 5.84 14.05 14.31
N HIS A 99 5.68 14.39 15.59
CA HIS A 99 4.93 13.57 16.54
C HIS A 99 3.46 13.43 16.15
N VAL A 100 2.79 14.53 15.79
CA VAL A 100 1.38 14.52 15.35
C VAL A 100 1.24 13.72 14.06
N GLY A 101 2.10 13.96 13.07
CA GLY A 101 2.10 13.25 11.80
C GLY A 101 2.34 11.74 11.96
N ALA A 102 3.36 11.36 12.72
CA ALA A 102 3.72 9.97 12.97
C ALA A 102 2.61 9.24 13.75
N SER A 103 2.07 9.86 14.80
CA SER A 103 0.97 9.29 15.59
C SER A 103 -0.28 9.07 14.74
N SER A 104 -0.60 9.98 13.82
CA SER A 104 -1.73 9.80 12.89
C SER A 104 -1.51 8.64 11.92
N THR A 105 -0.26 8.41 11.48
CA THR A 105 0.10 7.31 10.59
C THR A 105 0.00 5.97 11.33
N VAL A 106 0.48 5.92 12.57
CA VAL A 106 0.36 4.74 13.45
C VAL A 106 -1.10 4.44 13.82
N ALA A 107 -1.92 5.46 14.05
CA ALA A 107 -3.35 5.30 14.33
C ALA A 107 -4.13 4.65 13.17
N ARG A 108 -3.62 4.74 11.93
CA ARG A 108 -4.20 4.00 10.80
C ARG A 108 -3.81 2.51 10.85
N LEU A 109 -2.63 2.19 11.37
CA LEU A 109 -2.17 0.81 11.55
C LEU A 109 -2.89 0.09 12.69
N THR A 110 -3.37 0.76 13.73
CA THR A 110 -4.12 0.10 14.82
C THR A 110 -5.47 -0.47 14.37
N SER A 111 -5.98 -0.05 13.20
CA SER A 111 -7.15 -0.67 12.56
C SER A 111 -6.85 -1.96 11.80
N TRP A 112 -5.57 -2.28 11.59
CA TRP A 112 -5.09 -3.44 10.84
C TRP A 112 -5.58 -4.79 11.39
N PRO A 113 -5.60 -5.05 12.71
CA PRO A 113 -6.14 -6.30 13.24
C PRO A 113 -7.61 -6.52 12.88
N ARG A 114 -8.45 -5.47 12.94
CA ARG A 114 -9.85 -5.54 12.50
C ARG A 114 -9.98 -5.75 11.00
N MET A 115 -9.09 -5.14 10.22
CA MET A 115 -9.05 -5.30 8.77
C MET A 115 -8.66 -6.73 8.37
N VAL A 116 -7.70 -7.34 9.07
CA VAL A 116 -7.30 -8.74 8.91
C VAL A 116 -8.42 -9.70 9.35
N GLN A 117 -9.15 -9.39 10.42
CA GLN A 117 -10.31 -10.17 10.86
C GLN A 117 -11.50 -10.09 9.90
N ALA A 118 -11.69 -8.96 9.24
CA ALA A 118 -12.75 -8.77 8.24
C ALA A 118 -12.38 -9.35 6.85
N LEU A 119 -11.11 -9.65 6.63
CA LEU A 119 -10.56 -10.10 5.36
C LEU A 119 -11.22 -11.40 4.83
N PRO A 120 -11.45 -12.45 5.65
CA PRO A 120 -12.18 -13.64 5.21
C PRO A 120 -13.61 -13.33 4.75
N GLY A 121 -14.29 -12.41 5.42
CA GLY A 121 -15.65 -11.97 5.05
C GLY A 121 -15.69 -11.15 3.76
N MET A 122 -14.70 -10.28 3.55
CA MET A 122 -14.54 -9.52 2.31
C MET A 122 -14.17 -10.43 1.12
N VAL A 123 -13.33 -11.44 1.34
CA VAL A 123 -13.01 -12.47 0.34
C VAL A 123 -14.25 -13.31 0.04
N GLY A 124 -15.00 -13.74 1.06
CA GLY A 124 -16.27 -14.44 0.88
C GLY A 124 -17.32 -13.61 0.12
N GLN A 125 -17.41 -12.31 0.38
CA GLN A 125 -18.26 -11.40 -0.38
C GLN A 125 -17.76 -11.24 -1.82
N LEU A 126 -16.46 -11.06 -2.07
CA LEU A 126 -15.93 -10.93 -3.42
C LEU A 126 -16.15 -12.20 -4.26
N VAL A 127 -15.94 -13.38 -3.65
CA VAL A 127 -16.22 -14.68 -4.26
C VAL A 127 -17.72 -14.87 -4.48
N GLY A 128 -18.57 -14.45 -3.55
CA GLY A 128 -20.02 -14.49 -3.70
C GLY A 128 -20.55 -13.57 -4.80
N HIS A 129 -20.00 -12.36 -4.94
CA HIS A 129 -20.37 -11.43 -6.01
C HIS A 129 -19.86 -11.89 -7.39
N ALA A 130 -18.69 -12.53 -7.44
CA ALA A 130 -18.19 -13.18 -8.66
C ALA A 130 -19.03 -14.41 -9.06
N ALA A 131 -19.46 -15.21 -8.08
CA ALA A 131 -20.37 -16.33 -8.30
C ALA A 131 -21.78 -15.88 -8.72
N SER A 132 -22.26 -14.74 -8.21
CA SER A 132 -23.58 -14.19 -8.57
C SER A 132 -23.59 -13.44 -9.90
N ALA A 133 -22.42 -12.99 -10.39
CA ALA A 133 -22.25 -12.42 -11.72
C ALA A 133 -22.26 -13.49 -12.83
N VAL A 134 -22.13 -14.77 -12.48
CA VAL A 134 -22.28 -15.91 -13.39
C VAL A 134 -23.50 -16.70 -12.92
N GLY A 135 -24.70 -16.24 -13.28
CA GLY A 135 -25.90 -17.05 -13.14
C GLY A 135 -25.76 -18.40 -13.85
N PRO A 136 -26.58 -19.42 -13.53
CA PRO A 136 -26.43 -20.81 -14.01
C PRO A 136 -26.70 -21.03 -15.51
N SER A 137 -26.59 -19.99 -16.35
CA SER A 137 -26.90 -20.03 -17.77
C SER A 137 -25.77 -19.39 -18.59
N ALA A 138 -24.57 -19.94 -18.50
CA ALA A 138 -23.47 -19.63 -19.42
C ALA A 138 -23.28 -20.74 -20.48
N THR A 139 -24.37 -21.25 -21.05
CA THR A 139 -24.32 -21.97 -22.32
C THR A 139 -24.22 -20.95 -23.45
N GLY A 140 -23.01 -20.49 -23.79
CA GLY A 140 -22.82 -19.80 -25.08
C GLY A 140 -21.61 -18.88 -25.28
N VAL A 141 -20.93 -18.40 -24.22
CA VAL A 141 -19.71 -17.59 -24.38
C VAL A 141 -18.56 -18.31 -23.70
N ARG A 142 -17.84 -19.14 -24.48
CA ARG A 142 -16.51 -19.61 -24.08
C ARG A 142 -15.63 -18.37 -23.89
N GLY A 143 -15.23 -18.10 -22.65
CA GLY A 143 -14.44 -16.94 -22.28
C GLY A 143 -13.05 -17.03 -22.91
N ILE A 144 -12.59 -15.96 -23.55
CA ILE A 144 -11.27 -15.97 -24.23
C ILE A 144 -10.17 -16.24 -23.20
N ASN A 145 -9.41 -17.31 -23.42
CA ASN A 145 -8.17 -17.55 -22.70
C ASN A 145 -7.02 -16.79 -23.38
N SER A 146 -6.22 -16.08 -22.59
CA SER A 146 -5.06 -15.33 -23.07
C SER A 146 -3.78 -16.05 -22.67
N GLY A 147 -3.10 -16.66 -23.65
CA GLY A 147 -1.91 -17.50 -23.49
C GLY A 147 -2.13 -18.96 -23.94
N LEU A 148 -1.10 -19.80 -23.86
CA LEU A 148 -1.11 -21.14 -24.47
C LEU A 148 -1.53 -22.23 -23.46
N GLY A 149 -2.20 -23.27 -23.95
CA GLY A 149 -2.49 -24.47 -23.16
C GLY A 149 -3.49 -24.28 -22.02
N ASN A 150 -4.39 -23.29 -22.12
CA ASN A 150 -5.45 -23.11 -21.15
C ASN A 150 -6.69 -23.95 -21.52
N ASP A 151 -7.22 -24.72 -20.57
CA ASP A 151 -8.44 -25.50 -20.67
C ASP A 151 -9.52 -24.91 -19.75
N GLY A 152 -10.68 -24.55 -20.29
CA GLY A 152 -11.73 -23.75 -19.62
C GLY A 152 -11.83 -22.31 -20.12
N ASP A 153 -12.30 -21.37 -19.29
CA ASP A 153 -12.73 -20.02 -19.73
C ASP A 153 -12.07 -18.86 -18.95
N CYS A 154 -11.79 -17.75 -19.64
CA CYS A 154 -11.30 -16.50 -19.05
C CYS A 154 -10.00 -16.63 -18.23
N ASN A 155 -9.08 -17.49 -18.65
CA ASN A 155 -7.75 -17.61 -18.04
C ASN A 155 -6.76 -16.61 -18.65
N LEU A 156 -5.89 -16.01 -17.82
CA LEU A 156 -4.81 -15.12 -18.25
C LEU A 156 -3.45 -15.71 -17.82
N GLY A 157 -2.65 -16.10 -18.81
CA GLY A 157 -1.37 -16.81 -18.67
C GLY A 157 -1.41 -18.15 -19.40
N SER A 158 -0.58 -19.12 -19.02
CA SER A 158 -0.47 -20.40 -19.77
C SER A 158 -0.69 -21.62 -18.89
N GLY A 159 -1.21 -22.71 -19.47
CA GLY A 159 -1.32 -23.99 -18.79
C GLY A 159 -2.34 -24.05 -17.66
N ASN A 160 -3.38 -23.20 -17.68
CA ASN A 160 -4.41 -23.21 -16.64
C ASN A 160 -5.57 -24.15 -17.01
N THR A 161 -6.09 -24.91 -16.04
CA THR A 161 -7.28 -25.75 -16.19
C THR A 161 -8.38 -25.25 -15.26
N GLY A 162 -9.55 -24.92 -15.80
CA GLY A 162 -10.67 -24.29 -15.09
C GLY A 162 -10.90 -22.85 -15.57
N SER A 163 -11.46 -21.99 -14.72
CA SER A 163 -11.87 -20.65 -15.14
C SER A 163 -11.32 -19.52 -14.27
N LEU A 164 -11.12 -18.35 -14.87
CA LEU A 164 -10.72 -17.12 -14.14
C LEU A 164 -9.37 -17.23 -13.41
N ASN A 165 -8.42 -18.02 -13.92
CA ASN A 165 -7.07 -18.08 -13.34
C ASN A 165 -6.18 -16.96 -13.92
N PHE A 166 -5.49 -16.23 -13.04
CA PHE A 166 -4.49 -15.22 -13.41
C PHE A 166 -3.10 -15.72 -13.00
N GLY A 167 -2.27 -16.10 -13.98
CA GLY A 167 -0.97 -16.74 -13.76
C GLY A 167 -0.81 -17.97 -14.64
N SER A 168 0.11 -18.87 -14.28
CA SER A 168 0.37 -20.08 -15.08
C SER A 168 0.27 -21.36 -14.28
N GLY A 169 -0.14 -22.45 -14.94
CA GLY A 169 -0.12 -23.80 -14.35
C GLY A 169 -1.08 -24.00 -13.19
N SER A 170 -2.22 -23.29 -13.15
CA SER A 170 -3.21 -23.45 -12.08
C SER A 170 -4.34 -24.40 -12.49
N VAL A 171 -4.77 -25.28 -11.58
CA VAL A 171 -5.88 -26.22 -11.76
C VAL A 171 -6.99 -25.85 -10.78
N GLY A 172 -8.19 -25.56 -11.28
CA GLY A 172 -9.33 -25.04 -10.52
C GLY A 172 -9.72 -23.64 -11.00
N SER A 173 -10.47 -22.90 -10.19
CA SER A 173 -11.07 -21.63 -10.60
C SER A 173 -10.74 -20.46 -9.67
N GLY A 174 -10.54 -19.28 -10.25
CA GLY A 174 -10.37 -18.02 -9.52
C GLY A 174 -9.04 -17.89 -8.77
N ASN A 175 -7.98 -18.58 -9.22
CA ASN A 175 -6.65 -18.47 -8.62
C ASN A 175 -5.88 -17.25 -9.15
N VAL A 176 -5.10 -16.60 -8.28
CA VAL A 176 -4.20 -15.49 -8.65
C VAL A 176 -2.78 -15.84 -8.22
N GLY A 177 -1.89 -16.01 -9.20
CA GLY A 177 -0.54 -16.55 -9.06
C GLY A 177 -0.38 -17.87 -9.82
N SER A 178 0.73 -18.56 -9.63
CA SER A 178 1.10 -19.74 -10.45
C SER A 178 1.15 -21.03 -9.65
N GLY A 179 0.84 -22.16 -10.30
CA GLY A 179 0.99 -23.50 -9.72
C GLY A 179 -0.01 -23.81 -8.60
N ASN A 180 -1.19 -23.20 -8.59
CA ASN A 180 -2.20 -23.46 -7.58
C ASN A 180 -3.11 -24.62 -8.00
N THR A 181 -3.43 -25.54 -7.09
CA THR A 181 -4.39 -26.63 -7.28
C THR A 181 -5.54 -26.47 -6.30
N GLY A 182 -6.75 -26.26 -6.80
CA GLY A 182 -7.95 -25.89 -6.03
C GLY A 182 -8.46 -24.50 -6.44
N ASN A 183 -9.35 -23.93 -5.64
CA ASN A 183 -10.08 -22.71 -5.97
C ASN A 183 -9.68 -21.52 -5.09
N THR A 184 -9.79 -20.32 -5.65
CA THR A 184 -9.70 -19.04 -4.93
C THR A 184 -8.42 -18.85 -4.10
N ASN A 185 -7.29 -19.35 -4.58
CA ASN A 185 -5.99 -19.15 -3.93
C ASN A 185 -5.31 -17.85 -4.41
N LEU A 186 -4.68 -17.12 -3.49
CA LEU A 186 -3.87 -15.94 -3.78
C LEU A 186 -2.41 -16.21 -3.39
N GLY A 187 -1.53 -16.27 -4.38
CA GLY A 187 -0.12 -16.61 -4.24
C GLY A 187 0.26 -17.80 -5.13
N ASN A 188 1.33 -18.51 -4.79
CA ASN A 188 1.92 -19.53 -5.66
C ASN A 188 2.01 -20.88 -4.95
N GLY A 189 1.83 -21.97 -5.69
CA GLY A 189 2.09 -23.32 -5.19
C GLY A 189 1.15 -23.77 -4.08
N ASN A 190 -0.07 -23.26 -4.01
CA ASN A 190 -1.04 -23.68 -3.00
C ASN A 190 -1.84 -24.91 -3.47
N THR A 191 -2.09 -25.85 -2.57
CA THR A 191 -2.95 -27.02 -2.80
C THR A 191 -4.11 -27.01 -1.81
N GLY A 192 -5.34 -26.91 -2.32
CA GLY A 192 -6.58 -26.70 -1.57
C GLY A 192 -7.24 -25.37 -1.92
N ASN A 193 -8.17 -24.90 -1.10
CA ASN A 193 -9.03 -23.75 -1.41
C ASN A 193 -8.80 -22.55 -0.49
N THR A 194 -8.93 -21.34 -1.02
CA THR A 194 -8.98 -20.09 -0.23
C THR A 194 -7.69 -19.83 0.57
N ASN A 195 -6.54 -20.25 0.06
CA ASN A 195 -5.26 -19.98 0.71
C ASN A 195 -4.70 -18.62 0.29
N LEU A 196 -4.11 -17.89 1.23
CA LEU A 196 -3.42 -16.62 1.00
C LEU A 196 -1.95 -16.74 1.41
N GLY A 197 -1.06 -16.63 0.43
CA GLY A 197 0.40 -16.78 0.55
C GLY A 197 0.93 -17.91 -0.32
N HIS A 198 2.08 -18.50 0.02
CA HIS A 198 2.80 -19.41 -0.87
C HIS A 198 3.01 -20.80 -0.26
N GLY A 199 2.85 -21.85 -1.06
CA GLY A 199 3.22 -23.21 -0.67
C GLY A 199 2.37 -23.77 0.47
N ASN A 200 1.08 -23.44 0.53
CA ASN A 200 0.18 -23.95 1.55
C ASN A 200 -0.54 -25.21 1.08
N THR A 201 -0.71 -26.20 1.96
CA THR A 201 -1.57 -27.37 1.75
C THR A 201 -2.77 -27.31 2.70
N GLY A 202 -3.96 -27.59 2.18
CA GLY A 202 -5.22 -27.50 2.93
C GLY A 202 -6.04 -26.26 2.54
N ASN A 203 -7.03 -25.91 3.37
CA ASN A 203 -7.99 -24.85 3.06
C ASN A 203 -7.86 -23.67 4.03
N ALA A 204 -8.15 -22.45 3.55
CA ALA A 204 -8.22 -21.23 4.35
C ALA A 204 -6.94 -20.88 5.12
N ASN A 205 -5.78 -21.29 4.60
CA ASN A 205 -4.49 -20.94 5.20
C ASN A 205 -4.13 -19.48 4.95
N LEU A 206 -3.51 -18.85 5.95
CA LEU A 206 -2.88 -17.55 5.84
C LEU A 206 -1.38 -17.72 6.15
N GLY A 207 -0.51 -17.18 5.30
CA GLY A 207 0.94 -17.29 5.47
C GLY A 207 1.57 -18.19 4.40
N SER A 208 2.79 -18.67 4.65
CA SER A 208 3.52 -19.50 3.68
C SER A 208 4.08 -20.74 4.33
N GLY A 209 4.13 -21.86 3.59
CA GLY A 209 4.77 -23.09 4.03
C GLY A 209 3.98 -23.89 5.05
N ASN A 210 2.64 -23.77 5.07
CA ASN A 210 1.78 -24.67 5.85
C ASN A 210 1.75 -26.04 5.16
N TRP A 211 2.79 -26.83 5.38
CA TRP A 211 2.87 -28.23 4.94
C TRP A 211 2.35 -29.07 6.10
N SER A 212 1.26 -29.82 5.88
CA SER A 212 0.78 -30.83 6.84
C SER A 212 1.34 -32.20 6.49
#